data_AF-A0A7C7X0Q9-F1
#
_entry.id   AF-A0A7C7X0Q9-F1
#
_cell.length_a   1.000
_cell.length_b   1.000
_cell.length_c   1.000
_cell.angle_alpha   90.00
_cell.angle_beta   90.00
_cell.angle_gamma   90.00
#
_symmetry.space_group_name_H-M   'P 1'
#
loop_
_entity.id
_entity.type
_entity.pdbx_description
1 polymer ?
#
loop_
_entity_poly.entity_id
_entity_poly.type
_entity_poly.pdbx_seq_one_letter_code
_entity_poly.pdbx_strand_id
1 'polypeptide(L)'
;MINIPEEFILHSPTVPFPDIDLALEEPSGLIAIGGELSTERLLDAYQKGIFPWYSEGEPVLWYSPNPRMVITKEALHVSKSLDKVL
;
A
#
# COMPACT_ATOMS: atom_id res chain seq x y z
N MET A 1 -3.06 19.32 10.97
CA MET A 1 -4.13 18.43 10.46
C MET A 1 -3.72 18.06 9.04
N ILE A 2 -3.55 16.77 8.74
CA ILE A 2 -3.16 16.35 7.39
C ILE A 2 -4.32 16.69 6.46
N ASN A 3 -4.05 17.38 5.35
CA ASN A 3 -5.05 17.66 4.33
C ASN A 3 -5.11 16.47 3.38
N ILE A 4 -6.17 15.66 3.49
CA ILE A 4 -6.39 14.54 2.59
C ILE A 4 -7.17 15.05 1.37
N PRO A 5 -6.66 14.88 0.13
CA PRO A 5 -7.39 15.25 -1.06
C PRO A 5 -8.73 14.50 -1.17
N GLU A 6 -9.78 15.14 -1.67
CA GLU A 6 -11.09 14.48 -1.84
C GLU A 6 -11.00 13.28 -2.81
N GLU A 7 -10.11 13.34 -3.80
CA GLU A 7 -9.89 12.23 -4.74
C GLU A 7 -9.37 10.94 -4.08
N PHE A 8 -8.89 11.01 -2.84
CA PHE A 8 -8.44 9.83 -2.11
C PHE A 8 -9.60 9.02 -1.53
N ILE A 9 -10.80 9.59 -1.46
CA ILE A 9 -11.94 8.89 -0.84
C ILE A 9 -12.62 7.98 -1.86
N LEU A 10 -12.58 6.66 -1.60
CA LEU A 10 -13.14 5.64 -2.47
C LEU A 10 -14.63 5.40 -2.13
N HIS A 11 -15.51 6.24 -2.69
CA HIS A 11 -16.94 6.22 -2.39
C HIS A 11 -17.71 5.03 -2.98
N SER A 12 -17.17 4.34 -3.99
CA SER A 12 -17.79 3.14 -4.56
C SER A 12 -16.73 2.19 -5.15
N PRO A 13 -17.08 0.90 -5.38
CA PRO A 13 -16.15 -0.09 -5.92
C PRO A 13 -15.57 0.25 -7.28
N THR A 14 -16.28 1.05 -8.08
CA THR A 14 -15.88 1.41 -9.46
C THR A 14 -14.98 2.63 -9.53
N VAL A 15 -14.81 3.39 -8.43
CA VAL A 15 -13.88 4.53 -8.38
C VAL A 15 -12.45 3.98 -8.50
N PRO A 16 -11.65 4.39 -9.51
CA PRO A 16 -10.29 3.92 -9.65
C PRO A 16 -9.38 4.49 -8.55
N PHE A 17 -8.25 3.83 -8.29
CA PHE A 17 -7.18 4.45 -7.49
C PHE A 17 -6.66 5.73 -8.18
N PRO A 18 -6.27 6.76 -7.40
CA PRO A 18 -5.54 7.91 -7.92
C PRO A 18 -4.21 7.51 -8.58
N ASP A 19 -3.62 8.44 -9.32
CA ASP A 19 -2.26 8.27 -9.84
C ASP A 19 -1.27 8.13 -8.67
N ILE A 20 -0.36 7.15 -8.73
CA ILE A 20 0.58 6.85 -7.64
C ILE A 20 1.52 8.01 -7.33
N ASP A 21 1.77 8.90 -8.30
CA ASP A 21 2.61 10.08 -8.12
C ASP A 21 1.96 11.13 -7.19
N LEU A 22 0.67 10.97 -6.87
CA LEU A 22 -0.05 11.81 -5.91
C LEU A 22 0.07 11.33 -4.46
N ALA A 23 0.71 10.19 -4.21
CA ALA A 23 0.83 9.63 -2.86
C ALA A 23 1.48 10.64 -1.90
N LEU A 24 0.96 10.74 -0.68
CA LEU A 24 1.47 11.70 0.29
C LEU A 24 2.90 11.36 0.72
N GLU A 25 3.69 12.39 0.98
CA GLU A 25 5.00 12.24 1.62
C GLU A 25 4.86 11.96 3.13
N GLU A 26 3.84 12.54 3.77
CA GLU A 26 3.52 12.37 5.19
C GLU A 26 1.99 12.26 5.39
N PRO A 27 1.46 11.10 5.80
CA PRO A 27 2.16 9.84 6.04
C PRO A 27 2.63 9.19 4.73
N SER A 28 3.85 8.66 4.73
CA SER A 28 4.52 8.17 3.53
C SER A 28 3.70 7.13 2.77
N GLY A 29 3.33 7.49 1.54
CA GLY A 29 2.68 6.63 0.59
C GLY A 29 1.16 6.59 0.66
N LEU A 30 0.49 7.28 1.58
CA LEU A 30 -0.97 7.24 1.64
C LEU A 30 -1.55 7.77 0.31
N ILE A 31 -2.43 6.99 -0.34
CA ILE A 31 -2.97 7.30 -1.68
C ILE A 31 -4.50 7.18 -1.76
N ALA A 32 -5.13 6.41 -0.86
CA ALA A 32 -6.59 6.31 -0.83
C ALA A 32 -7.12 5.85 0.53
N ILE A 33 -8.40 6.15 0.79
CA ILE A 33 -9.14 5.83 2.02
C ILE A 33 -10.51 5.24 1.65
N GLY A 34 -10.90 4.17 2.31
CA GLY A 34 -12.18 3.49 2.13
C GLY A 34 -12.17 2.45 1.00
N GLY A 35 -13.33 2.23 0.41
CA GLY A 35 -13.56 1.11 -0.49
C GLY A 35 -13.66 -0.23 0.25
N GLU A 36 -13.63 -1.31 -0.52
CA GLU A 36 -13.78 -2.68 -0.03
C GLU A 36 -12.57 -3.55 -0.38
N LEU A 37 -12.40 -4.66 0.34
CA LEU A 37 -11.35 -5.66 0.08
C LEU A 37 -11.86 -6.79 -0.83
N SER A 38 -12.53 -6.44 -1.92
CA SER A 38 -12.91 -7.42 -2.92
C SER A 38 -11.68 -7.93 -3.68
N THR A 39 -11.73 -9.16 -4.20
CA THR A 39 -10.63 -9.76 -4.97
C THR A 39 -10.24 -8.89 -6.16
N GLU A 40 -11.23 -8.34 -6.87
CA GLU A 40 -11.03 -7.44 -8.01
C GLU A 40 -10.28 -6.17 -7.60
N ARG A 41 -10.66 -5.57 -6.47
CA ARG A 41 -10.01 -4.37 -5.92
C ARG A 41 -8.57 -4.63 -5.50
N LEU A 42 -8.32 -5.76 -4.84
CA LEU A 42 -6.99 -6.15 -4.41
C LEU A 42 -6.08 -6.39 -5.62
N LEU A 43 -6.56 -7.10 -6.65
CA LEU A 43 -5.78 -7.32 -7.86
C LEU A 43 -5.41 -6.00 -8.55
N ASP A 44 -6.37 -5.06 -8.69
CA ASP A 44 -6.12 -3.73 -9.23
C ASP A 44 -5.09 -2.94 -8.40
N ALA A 45 -5.20 -2.98 -7.07
CA ALA A 45 -4.27 -2.32 -6.17
C ALA A 45 -2.84 -2.86 -6.33
N TYR A 46 -2.66 -4.19 -6.21
CA TYR A 46 -1.34 -4.80 -6.28
C TYR A 46 -0.68 -4.62 -7.66
N GLN A 47 -1.45 -4.64 -8.75
CA GLN A 47 -0.94 -4.34 -10.10
C GLN A 47 -0.38 -2.93 -10.23
N LYS A 48 -0.91 -1.96 -9.46
CA LYS A 48 -0.45 -0.57 -9.41
C LYS A 48 0.61 -0.32 -8.34
N GLY A 49 1.04 -1.36 -7.61
CA GLY A 49 1.98 -1.21 -6.50
C GLY A 49 1.33 -0.68 -5.21
N ILE A 50 0.01 -0.66 -5.12
CA ILE A 50 -0.75 -0.18 -3.96
C ILE A 50 -1.09 -1.37 -3.05
N PHE A 51 -1.02 -1.20 -1.73
CA PHE A 51 -1.42 -2.22 -0.75
C PHE A 51 -2.28 -1.64 0.37
N PRO A 52 -3.23 -2.42 0.92
CA PRO A 52 -4.02 -2.00 2.07
C PRO A 52 -3.23 -2.20 3.36
N TRP A 53 -3.24 -1.22 4.27
CA TRP A 53 -2.64 -1.33 5.59
C TRP A 53 -3.36 -0.41 6.58
N TYR A 54 -4.09 -0.97 7.54
CA TYR A 54 -4.95 -0.22 8.46
C TYR A 54 -5.16 -1.02 9.76
N SER A 55 -5.56 -0.33 10.84
CA SER A 55 -5.84 -0.91 12.15
C SER A 55 -7.31 -1.27 12.32
N GLU A 56 -7.62 -2.06 13.34
CA GLU A 56 -9.02 -2.34 13.70
C GLU A 56 -9.77 -1.05 14.04
N GLY A 57 -10.96 -0.89 13.45
CA GLY A 57 -11.79 0.31 13.61
C GLY A 57 -11.44 1.47 12.67
N GLU A 58 -10.35 1.38 11.90
CA GLU A 58 -10.03 2.33 10.84
C GLU A 58 -10.71 1.95 9.52
N PRO A 59 -11.02 2.93 8.64
CA PRO A 59 -11.33 2.62 7.26
C PRO A 59 -10.12 1.94 6.58
N VAL A 60 -10.37 1.23 5.47
CA VAL A 60 -9.26 0.69 4.67
C VAL A 60 -8.39 1.84 4.18
N LEU A 61 -7.12 1.84 4.55
CA LEU A 61 -6.12 2.79 4.07
C LEU A 61 -5.23 2.10 3.04
N TRP A 62 -4.96 2.79 1.94
CA TRP A 62 -4.18 2.26 0.82
C TRP A 62 -2.88 3.05 0.67
N TYR A 63 -1.78 2.32 0.48
CA TYR A 63 -0.42 2.88 0.47
C TYR A 63 0.39 2.50 -0.77
N SER A 64 1.20 3.43 -1.25
CA SER A 64 2.27 3.28 -2.24
C SER A 64 3.46 4.16 -1.84
N PRO A 65 4.33 3.73 -0.90
CA PRO A 65 5.41 4.55 -0.37
C PRO A 65 6.55 4.74 -1.37
N ASN A 66 7.15 5.93 -1.32
CA ASN A 66 8.36 6.30 -2.04
C ASN A 66 9.38 6.87 -1.04
N PRO A 67 10.54 6.21 -0.81
CA PRO A 67 11.03 5.00 -1.48
C PRO A 67 10.29 3.72 -1.08
N ARG A 68 10.25 2.74 -1.98
CA ARG A 68 9.66 1.41 -1.75
C ARG A 68 10.72 0.41 -1.28
N MET A 69 10.44 -0.28 -0.17
CA MET A 69 11.26 -1.40 0.27
C MET A 69 11.10 -2.59 -0.68
N VAL A 70 12.22 -3.11 -1.18
CA VAL A 70 12.30 -4.30 -2.03
C VAL A 70 13.45 -5.19 -1.57
N ILE A 71 13.28 -6.50 -1.70
CA ILE A 71 14.35 -7.49 -1.52
C ILE A 71 14.44 -8.29 -2.81
N THR A 72 15.59 -8.23 -3.48
CA THR A 72 15.89 -9.16 -4.58
C THR A 72 16.42 -10.47 -4.02
N LYS A 73 16.40 -11.53 -4.83
CA LYS A 73 16.95 -12.82 -4.43
C LYS A 73 18.42 -12.72 -4.01
N GLU A 74 19.19 -11.88 -4.70
CA GLU A 74 20.63 -11.66 -4.47
C GLU A 74 20.90 -10.83 -3.21
N ALA A 75 19.94 -9.98 -2.81
CA ALA A 75 20.03 -9.17 -1.60
C ALA A 75 19.65 -9.93 -0.33
N LEU A 76 19.14 -11.16 -0.45
CA LEU A 76 18.78 -11.98 0.72
C LEU A 76 20.03 -12.31 1.54
N HIS A 77 20.14 -11.72 2.72
CA HIS A 77 21.19 -12.04 3.67
C HIS A 77 20.75 -13.17 4.61
N VAL A 78 21.33 -14.36 4.44
CA VAL A 78 21.20 -15.48 5.39
C VAL A 78 22.37 -15.42 6.36
N SER A 79 22.07 -15.21 7.65
CA SER A 79 23.10 -15.16 8.68
C SER A 79 23.69 -16.55 8.92
N LYS A 80 24.96 -16.61 9.37
CA LYS A 80 25.65 -17.89 9.66
C LYS A 80 24.94 -18.77 10.68
N SER A 81 24.14 -18.20 11.59
CA SER A 81 23.38 -18.97 12.58
C SER A 81 22.10 -19.54 11.98
N LEU A 82 21.43 -18.80 11.09
CA LEU A 82 20.24 -19.27 10.37
C LEU A 82 20.61 -20.38 9.39
N ASP A 83 21.72 -20.25 8.68
CA ASP A 83 22.22 -21.26 7.72
C ASP A 83 22.50 -22.63 8.34
N LYS A 84 22.78 -22.69 9.65
CA LYS A 84 23.00 -23.97 10.37
C LYS A 84 21.73 -24.78 10.61
N VAL A 85 20.56 -24.14 10.52
CA VAL A 85 19.26 -24.74 10.89
C VAL A 85 18.25 -24.77 9.74
N LEU A 86 18.60 -24.21 8.58
CA LEU A 86 17.86 -24.36 7.32
C LEU A 86 18.24 -25.68 6.64
#